data_AF-A0A7Y5DI18-F1
#
_entry.id   AF-A0A7Y5DI18-F1
#
_cell.length_a   1.000
_cell.length_b   1.000
_cell.length_c   1.000
_cell.angle_alpha   90.00
_cell.angle_beta   90.00
_cell.angle_gamma   90.00
#
_symmetry.space_group_name_H-M   'P 1'
#
loop_
_entity.id
_entity.type
_entity.pdbx_description
1 polymer ?
#
loop_
_entity_poly.entity_id
_entity_poly.type
_entity_poly.pdbx_seq_one_letter_code
_entity_poly.pdbx_strand_id
1 'polypeptide(L)'
;LNWAMDDALYRIQVAFDGVLQNFPNRFFAFVMRGLIFPLGQCRRPPSDALGHQVSTLLMQPSAARDRLTAGMYIPTDEADAVGALEASLASTLLCEPVQAELEKARKAGALQSRDEMKLVAEAREKGVINAEQSVQLERDFALRRKVIMVDDFDPAQLRVGA
;
A
#
# COMPACT_ATOMS: atom_id res chain seq x y z
N LEU A 1 -2.05 -10.64 -15.25
CA LEU A 1 -3.39 -10.56 -15.86
C LEU A 1 -4.45 -11.33 -15.06
N ASN A 2 -4.10 -12.51 -14.50
CA ASN A 2 -5.04 -13.36 -13.74
C ASN A 2 -5.87 -12.61 -12.69
N TRP A 3 -5.22 -11.79 -11.84
CA TRP A 3 -5.92 -11.01 -10.82
C TRP A 3 -7.05 -10.14 -11.41
N ALA A 4 -6.78 -9.44 -12.53
CA ALA A 4 -7.76 -8.57 -13.17
C ALA A 4 -8.91 -9.35 -13.83
N MET A 5 -8.63 -10.54 -14.37
CA MET A 5 -9.65 -11.40 -14.96
C MET A 5 -10.58 -11.97 -13.87
N ASP A 6 -10.02 -12.44 -12.77
CA ASP A 6 -10.79 -12.98 -11.64
C ASP A 6 -11.65 -11.89 -10.99
N ASP A 7 -11.11 -10.69 -10.78
CA ASP A 7 -11.87 -9.53 -10.28
C ASP A 7 -13.01 -9.16 -11.25
N ALA A 8 -12.73 -9.02 -12.55
CA ALA A 8 -13.75 -8.65 -13.52
C ALA A 8 -14.89 -9.68 -13.58
N LEU A 9 -14.57 -10.98 -13.62
CA LEU A 9 -15.57 -12.05 -13.65
C LEU A 9 -16.40 -12.09 -12.35
N TYR A 10 -15.75 -11.87 -11.20
CA TYR A 10 -16.45 -11.80 -9.92
C TYR A 10 -17.38 -10.58 -9.84
N ARG A 11 -16.93 -9.40 -10.28
CA ARG A 11 -17.74 -8.18 -10.32
C ARG A 11 -18.93 -8.31 -11.27
N ILE A 12 -18.76 -8.97 -12.41
CA ILE A 12 -19.86 -9.29 -13.32
C ILE A 12 -20.90 -10.17 -12.62
N GLN A 13 -20.47 -11.23 -11.92
CA GLN A 13 -21.37 -12.10 -11.17
C GLN A 13 -22.17 -11.33 -10.10
N VAL A 14 -21.48 -10.50 -9.30
CA VAL A 14 -22.11 -9.68 -8.25
C VAL A 14 -23.09 -8.67 -8.85
N ALA A 15 -22.74 -8.02 -9.96
CA ALA A 15 -23.62 -7.07 -10.64
C ALA A 15 -24.90 -7.74 -11.15
N PHE A 16 -24.79 -8.92 -11.80
CA PHE A 16 -25.97 -9.67 -12.25
C PHE A 16 -26.84 -10.12 -11.09
N ASP A 17 -26.25 -10.61 -9.98
CA ASP A 17 -27.03 -10.98 -8.79
C ASP A 17 -27.74 -9.76 -8.19
N GLY A 18 -27.08 -8.60 -8.11
CA GLY A 18 -27.68 -7.35 -7.65
C GLY A 18 -28.85 -6.88 -8.52
N VAL A 19 -28.74 -6.99 -9.85
CA VAL A 19 -29.85 -6.70 -10.78
C VAL A 19 -31.02 -7.65 -10.54
N LEU A 20 -30.76 -8.94 -10.38
CA LEU A 20 -31.81 -9.93 -10.11
C LEU A 20 -32.46 -9.71 -8.73
N GLN A 21 -31.69 -9.33 -7.71
CA GLN A 21 -32.22 -8.99 -6.39
C GLN A 21 -33.17 -7.79 -6.44
N ASN A 22 -32.89 -6.78 -7.26
CA ASN A 22 -33.71 -5.57 -7.40
C ASN A 22 -34.81 -5.66 -8.48
N PHE A 23 -34.91 -6.78 -9.21
CA PHE A 23 -35.84 -6.91 -10.33
C PHE A 23 -37.33 -6.82 -9.90
N PRO A 24 -38.17 -5.98 -10.52
CA PRO A 24 -39.54 -5.75 -10.06
C PRO A 24 -40.42 -7.01 -10.03
N ASN A 25 -40.24 -7.91 -11.00
CA ASN A 25 -40.99 -9.16 -11.08
C ASN A 25 -40.14 -10.35 -10.59
N ARG A 26 -40.48 -10.89 -9.41
CA ARG A 26 -39.77 -12.01 -8.78
C ARG A 26 -39.80 -13.30 -9.61
N PHE A 27 -40.86 -13.53 -10.39
CA PHE A 27 -40.95 -14.73 -11.25
C PHE A 27 -39.90 -14.69 -12.36
N PHE A 28 -39.82 -13.57 -13.10
CA PHE A 28 -38.78 -13.39 -14.12
C PHE A 28 -37.37 -13.39 -13.53
N ALA A 29 -37.20 -12.82 -12.33
CA ALA A 29 -35.93 -12.87 -11.62
C ALA A 29 -35.47 -14.32 -11.35
N PHE A 30 -36.38 -15.20 -10.95
CA PHE A 30 -36.07 -16.61 -10.71
C PHE A 30 -35.71 -17.36 -12.01
N VAL A 31 -36.47 -17.14 -13.09
CA VAL A 31 -36.19 -17.73 -14.40
C VAL A 31 -34.82 -17.28 -14.92
N MET A 32 -34.53 -15.98 -14.87
CA MET A 32 -33.23 -15.43 -15.29
C MET A 32 -32.09 -15.93 -14.40
N ARG A 33 -32.31 -16.10 -13.09
CA ARG A 33 -31.32 -16.67 -12.17
C ARG A 33 -30.97 -18.10 -12.57
N GLY A 34 -31.96 -18.93 -12.93
CA GLY A 34 -31.72 -20.29 -13.42
C GLY A 34 -30.98 -20.34 -14.76
N LEU A 35 -31.18 -19.34 -15.62
CA LEU A 35 -30.50 -19.23 -16.92
C LEU A 35 -29.05 -18.75 -16.79
N ILE A 36 -28.82 -17.70 -15.98
CA ILE A 36 -27.52 -17.04 -15.83
C ILE A 36 -26.61 -17.80 -14.86
N PHE A 37 -27.20 -18.35 -13.79
CA PHE A 37 -26.50 -19.06 -12.72
C PHE A 37 -27.06 -20.48 -12.53
N PRO A 38 -26.97 -21.37 -13.54
CA PRO A 38 -27.57 -22.71 -13.47
C PRO A 38 -26.98 -23.56 -12.34
N LEU A 39 -25.69 -23.36 -12.02
CA LEU A 39 -24.98 -24.01 -10.90
C LEU A 39 -24.81 -23.06 -9.69
N GLY A 40 -25.48 -21.91 -9.71
CA GLY A 40 -25.28 -20.84 -8.73
C GLY A 40 -24.05 -19.96 -9.01
N GLN A 41 -23.61 -19.25 -7.98
CA GLN A 41 -22.50 -18.30 -8.02
C GLN A 41 -21.17 -19.02 -7.76
N CYS A 42 -20.48 -19.44 -8.82
CA CYS A 42 -19.25 -20.22 -8.70
C CYS A 42 -17.97 -19.37 -8.65
N ARG A 43 -18.02 -18.09 -9.00
CA ARG A 43 -16.84 -17.21 -8.98
C ARG A 43 -16.55 -16.72 -7.57
N ARG A 44 -15.27 -16.70 -7.23
CA ARG A 44 -14.73 -16.18 -5.97
C ARG A 44 -13.92 -14.91 -6.27
N PRO A 45 -13.79 -14.00 -5.30
CA PRO A 45 -12.87 -12.88 -5.45
C PRO A 45 -11.43 -13.38 -5.66
N PRO A 46 -10.55 -12.55 -6.25
CA PRO A 46 -9.14 -12.90 -6.40
C PRO A 46 -8.50 -13.20 -5.04
N SER A 47 -7.53 -14.12 -5.03
CA SER A 47 -6.90 -14.55 -3.77
C SER A 47 -5.99 -13.46 -3.20
N ASP A 48 -5.92 -13.38 -1.86
CA ASP A 48 -5.02 -12.48 -1.14
C ASP A 48 -3.56 -12.70 -1.53
N ALA A 49 -3.15 -13.95 -1.78
CA ALA A 49 -1.80 -14.27 -2.23
C ALA A 49 -1.47 -13.64 -3.59
N LEU A 50 -2.41 -13.66 -4.54
CA LEU A 50 -2.23 -12.97 -5.83
C LEU A 50 -2.25 -11.45 -5.65
N GLY A 51 -3.12 -10.94 -4.78
CA GLY A 51 -3.15 -9.52 -4.42
C GLY A 51 -1.80 -9.05 -3.86
N HIS A 52 -1.23 -9.81 -2.93
CA HIS A 52 0.07 -9.54 -2.32
C HIS A 52 1.20 -9.52 -3.37
N GLN A 53 1.22 -10.48 -4.29
CA GLN A 53 2.20 -10.49 -5.38
C GLN A 53 2.13 -9.23 -6.25
N VAL A 54 0.92 -8.78 -6.59
CA VAL A 54 0.70 -7.57 -7.38
C VAL A 54 1.15 -6.33 -6.60
N SER A 55 0.81 -6.21 -5.31
CA SER A 55 1.23 -5.07 -4.50
C SER A 55 2.73 -5.02 -4.33
N THR A 56 3.39 -6.15 -4.07
CA THR A 56 4.85 -6.22 -3.90
C THR A 56 5.57 -5.75 -5.16
N LEU A 57 5.06 -6.13 -6.34
CA LEU A 57 5.60 -5.69 -7.62
C LEU A 57 5.47 -4.17 -7.85
N LEU A 58 4.45 -3.53 -7.28
CA LEU A 58 4.28 -2.07 -7.33
C LEU A 58 5.11 -1.32 -6.28
N MET A 59 5.37 -1.95 -5.13
CA MET A 59 6.19 -1.42 -4.03
C MET A 59 7.69 -1.49 -4.31
N GLN A 60 8.11 -2.05 -5.45
CA GLN A 60 9.50 -2.12 -5.88
C GLN A 60 9.67 -1.52 -7.28
N PRO A 61 10.84 -0.95 -7.60
CA PRO A 61 11.21 -0.62 -8.97
C PRO A 61 11.08 -1.87 -9.85
N SER A 62 10.19 -1.80 -10.84
CA SER A 62 9.89 -2.94 -11.70
C SER A 62 9.46 -2.47 -13.08
N ALA A 63 9.73 -3.28 -14.11
CA ALA A 63 9.29 -2.98 -15.48
C ALA A 63 7.76 -2.86 -15.60
N ALA A 64 7.00 -3.43 -14.67
CA ALA A 64 5.56 -3.26 -14.61
C ALA A 64 5.18 -1.87 -14.08
N ARG A 65 5.85 -1.37 -13.05
CA ARG A 65 5.70 0.01 -12.56
C ARG A 65 6.10 1.01 -13.65
N ASP A 66 7.24 0.80 -14.30
CA ASP A 66 7.74 1.68 -15.38
C ASP A 66 6.74 1.80 -16.54
N ARG A 67 6.06 0.70 -16.89
CA ARG A 67 5.00 0.72 -17.91
C ARG A 67 3.75 1.47 -17.45
N LEU A 68 3.42 1.41 -16.16
CA LEU A 68 2.28 2.14 -15.60
C LEU A 68 2.57 3.64 -15.47
N THR A 69 3.82 4.01 -15.20
CA THR A 69 4.26 5.40 -15.08
C THR A 69 4.75 6.01 -16.39
N ALA A 70 4.81 5.22 -17.47
CA ALA A 70 5.23 5.68 -18.78
C ALA A 70 4.38 6.87 -19.26
N GLY A 71 5.05 7.98 -19.57
CA GLY A 71 4.40 9.22 -20.01
C GLY A 71 3.89 10.12 -18.88
N MET A 72 4.04 9.72 -17.62
CA MET A 72 3.78 10.60 -16.47
C MET A 72 4.97 11.55 -16.25
N TYR A 73 4.69 12.77 -15.81
CA TYR A 73 5.72 13.68 -15.32
C TYR A 73 6.13 13.25 -13.90
N ILE A 74 7.39 12.85 -13.74
CA ILE A 74 7.98 12.47 -12.46
C ILE A 74 9.13 13.46 -12.19
N PRO A 75 8.93 14.47 -11.33
CA PRO A 75 9.99 15.41 -11.01
C PRO A 75 11.06 14.73 -10.15
N THR A 76 12.30 15.17 -10.30
CA THR A 76 13.42 14.77 -9.42
C THR A 76 13.50 15.63 -8.16
N ASP A 77 12.69 16.69 -8.08
CA ASP A 77 12.66 17.60 -6.94
C ASP A 77 11.92 16.96 -5.77
N GLU A 78 12.63 16.74 -4.67
CA GLU A 78 12.04 16.22 -3.43
C GLU A 78 11.07 17.22 -2.79
N ALA A 79 11.05 18.49 -3.20
CA ALA A 79 10.05 19.47 -2.75
C ALA A 79 8.65 19.12 -3.25
N ASP A 80 8.53 18.60 -4.48
CA ASP A 80 7.29 18.15 -5.09
C ASP A 80 6.79 16.85 -4.46
N ALA A 81 5.46 16.67 -4.37
CA ALA A 81 4.86 15.50 -3.75
C ALA A 81 5.21 14.19 -4.49
N VAL A 82 5.23 14.22 -5.83
CA VAL A 82 5.55 13.06 -6.66
C VAL A 82 7.04 12.76 -6.61
N GLY A 83 7.89 13.80 -6.61
CA GLY A 83 9.34 13.62 -6.45
C GLY A 83 9.72 13.08 -5.06
N ALA A 84 9.08 13.59 -4.00
CA ALA A 84 9.23 13.07 -2.65
C ALA A 84 8.82 11.59 -2.51
N LEU A 85 7.75 11.18 -3.22
CA LEU A 85 7.30 9.78 -3.27
C LEU A 85 8.37 8.84 -3.83
N GLU A 86 8.97 9.19 -4.98
CA GLU A 86 10.02 8.37 -5.60
C GLU A 86 11.32 8.38 -4.78
N ALA A 87 11.70 9.54 -4.22
CA ALA A 87 12.86 9.65 -3.34
C ALA A 87 12.68 8.81 -2.05
N SER A 88 11.48 8.83 -1.46
CA SER A 88 11.12 8.01 -0.31
C SER A 88 11.20 6.52 -0.65
N LEU A 89 10.65 6.09 -1.78
CA LEU A 89 10.72 4.68 -2.22
C LEU A 89 12.18 4.21 -2.36
N ALA A 90 13.01 4.99 -3.05
CA ALA A 90 14.42 4.65 -3.25
C ALA A 90 15.18 4.60 -1.91
N SER A 91 14.96 5.59 -1.04
CA SER A 91 15.58 5.65 0.29
C SER A 91 15.16 4.46 1.17
N THR A 92 13.88 4.09 1.15
CA THR A 92 13.36 2.99 1.98
C THR A 92 13.95 1.65 1.56
N LEU A 93 14.09 1.41 0.25
CA LEU A 93 14.71 0.18 -0.26
C LEU A 93 16.20 0.09 0.10
N LEU A 94 16.92 1.21 0.08
CA LEU A 94 18.32 1.26 0.52
C LEU A 94 18.45 0.99 2.03
N CYS A 95 17.51 1.51 2.83
CA CYS A 95 17.52 1.39 4.29
C CYS A 95 16.88 0.10 4.82
N GLU A 96 16.13 -0.65 4.00
CA GLU A 96 15.45 -1.90 4.38
C GLU A 96 16.32 -2.90 5.16
N PRO A 97 17.56 -3.24 4.74
CA PRO A 97 18.42 -4.15 5.51
C PRO A 97 18.77 -3.60 6.91
N VAL A 98 19.03 -2.29 7.00
CA VAL A 98 19.37 -1.63 8.27
C VAL A 98 18.14 -1.55 9.19
N GLN A 99 16.96 -1.31 8.64
CA GLN A 99 15.70 -1.36 9.38
C GLN A 99 15.41 -2.76 9.93
N ALA A 100 15.70 -3.81 9.14
CA ALA A 100 15.57 -5.18 9.61
C ALA A 100 16.54 -5.50 10.76
N GLU A 101 17.76 -4.97 10.75
CA GLU A 101 18.71 -5.09 11.86
C GLU A 101 18.23 -4.35 13.12
N LEU A 102 17.72 -3.12 12.98
CA LEU A 102 17.11 -2.36 14.07
C LEU A 102 15.92 -3.10 14.69
N GLU A 103 15.04 -3.66 13.86
CA GLU A 103 13.91 -4.45 14.36
C GLU A 103 14.35 -5.70 15.11
N LYS A 104 15.38 -6.41 14.62
CA LYS A 104 15.95 -7.56 15.32
C LYS A 104 16.53 -7.16 16.67
N ALA A 105 17.31 -6.07 16.72
CA ALA A 105 17.88 -5.54 17.95
C ALA A 105 16.80 -5.11 18.96
N ARG A 106 15.72 -4.47 18.47
CA ARG A 106 14.55 -4.11 19.28
C ARG A 106 13.81 -5.34 19.82
N LYS A 107 13.57 -6.36 18.98
CA LYS A 107 12.94 -7.63 19.41
C LYS A 107 13.80 -8.38 20.43
N ALA A 108 15.13 -8.26 20.35
CA ALA A 108 16.06 -8.79 21.33
C ALA A 108 16.12 -7.97 22.64
N GLY A 109 15.38 -6.86 22.74
CA GLY A 109 15.37 -5.98 23.91
C GLY A 109 16.59 -5.06 24.01
N ALA A 110 17.46 -5.04 22.99
CA ALA A 110 18.64 -4.18 22.96
C ALA A 110 18.30 -2.71 22.71
N LEU A 111 17.13 -2.41 22.13
CA LEU A 111 16.63 -1.07 21.88
C LEU A 111 15.26 -0.88 22.52
N GLN A 112 15.02 0.28 23.16
CA GLN A 112 13.83 0.53 23.96
C GLN A 112 13.02 1.74 23.48
N SER A 113 13.63 2.64 22.71
CA SER A 113 12.94 3.81 22.19
C SER A 113 11.76 3.44 21.29
N ARG A 114 10.65 4.16 21.44
CA ARG A 114 9.48 4.09 20.55
C ARG A 114 9.50 5.16 19.46
N ASP A 115 10.25 6.22 19.69
CA ASP A 115 10.41 7.31 18.73
C ASP A 115 11.53 6.95 17.75
N GLU A 116 11.25 7.09 16.45
CA GLU A 116 12.12 6.67 15.36
C GLU A 116 13.48 7.36 15.41
N MET A 117 13.52 8.67 15.66
CA MET A 117 14.77 9.44 15.74
C MET A 117 15.59 9.04 16.97
N LYS A 118 14.94 8.90 18.12
CA LYS A 118 15.62 8.44 19.34
C LYS A 118 16.11 7.00 19.23
N LEU A 119 15.42 6.15 18.48
CA LEU A 119 15.81 4.76 18.23
C LEU A 119 17.11 4.70 17.42
N VAL A 120 17.26 5.54 16.38
CA VAL A 120 18.49 5.62 15.58
C VAL A 120 19.66 6.09 16.43
N ALA A 121 19.45 7.12 17.27
CA ALA A 121 20.47 7.60 18.20
C ALA A 121 20.90 6.50 19.18
N GLU A 122 19.95 5.80 19.81
CA GLU A 122 20.20 4.69 20.73
C GLU A 122 20.97 3.54 20.04
N ALA A 123 20.58 3.20 18.81
CA ALA A 123 21.23 2.14 18.03
C ALA A 123 22.66 2.50 17.64
N ARG A 124 22.93 3.77 17.33
CA ARG A 124 24.27 4.27 17.06
C ARG A 124 25.14 4.25 18.33
N GLU A 125 24.61 4.70 19.47
CA GLU A 125 25.32 4.65 20.75
C GLU A 125 25.69 3.23 21.17
N LYS A 126 24.80 2.27 20.90
CA LYS A 126 25.02 0.84 21.18
C LYS A 126 25.84 0.12 20.11
N GLY A 127 26.28 0.82 19.06
CA GLY A 127 27.09 0.26 17.97
C GLY A 127 26.35 -0.77 17.11
N VAL A 128 25.01 -0.77 17.12
CA VAL A 128 24.19 -1.64 16.27
C VAL A 128 24.28 -1.20 14.81
N ILE A 129 24.41 0.11 14.57
CA ILE A 129 24.56 0.73 13.25
C ILE A 129 25.71 1.75 13.26
N ASN A 130 26.27 2.03 12.09
CA ASN A 130 27.33 3.00 11.91
C ASN A 130 26.79 4.44 11.67
N ALA A 131 27.69 5.43 11.63
CA ALA A 131 27.32 6.83 11.45
C ALA A 131 26.71 7.15 10.07
N GLU A 132 27.09 6.41 9.03
CA GLU A 132 26.56 6.59 7.68
C GLU A 132 25.12 6.05 7.58
N GLN A 133 24.89 4.85 8.12
CA GLN A 133 23.59 4.21 8.25
C GLN A 133 22.63 5.05 9.08
N SER A 134 23.10 5.70 10.16
CA SER A 134 22.23 6.60 10.93
C SER A 134 21.75 7.78 10.10
N VAL A 135 22.63 8.40 9.30
CA VAL A 135 22.25 9.53 8.43
C VAL A 135 21.28 9.08 7.33
N GLN A 136 21.49 7.89 6.75
CA GLN A 136 20.59 7.32 5.76
C GLN A 136 19.19 7.06 6.34
N LEU A 137 19.10 6.51 7.55
CA LEU A 137 17.84 6.27 8.24
C LEU A 137 17.10 7.55 8.62
N GLU A 138 17.82 8.55 9.13
CA GLU A 138 17.23 9.86 9.44
C GLU A 138 16.63 10.52 8.20
N ARG A 139 17.33 10.45 7.06
CA ARG A 139 16.81 10.91 5.77
C ARG A 139 15.57 10.11 5.34
N ASP A 140 15.61 8.78 5.45
CA ASP A 140 14.49 7.92 5.09
C ASP A 140 13.23 8.27 5.88
N PHE A 141 13.36 8.43 7.20
CA PHE A 141 12.25 8.82 8.06
C PHE A 141 11.72 10.21 7.74
N ALA A 142 12.59 11.18 7.43
CA ALA A 142 12.16 12.50 6.98
C ALA A 142 11.35 12.44 5.68
N LEU A 143 11.83 11.70 4.67
CA LEU A 143 11.15 11.54 3.38
C LEU A 143 9.82 10.80 3.52
N ARG A 144 9.80 9.68 4.26
CA ARG A 144 8.57 8.94 4.56
C ARG A 144 7.56 9.81 5.29
N ARG A 145 8.00 10.54 6.32
CA ARG A 145 7.14 11.44 7.10
C ARG A 145 6.52 12.49 6.20
N LYS A 146 7.29 13.07 5.28
CA LYS A 146 6.82 14.05 4.31
C LYS A 146 5.74 13.48 3.39
N VAL A 147 5.93 12.26 2.89
CA VAL A 147 4.98 11.58 2.00
C VAL A 147 3.69 11.18 2.73
N ILE A 148 3.81 10.72 3.98
CA ILE A 148 2.67 10.31 4.82
C ILE A 148 1.85 11.53 5.28
N MET A 149 2.52 12.64 5.56
CA MET A 149 1.89 13.87 6.01
C MET A 149 1.25 14.58 4.82
N VAL A 150 0.03 14.18 4.49
CA VAL A 150 -0.82 14.90 3.55
C VAL A 150 -1.51 16.04 4.32
N ASP A 151 -1.32 17.26 3.84
CA ASP A 151 -1.88 18.49 4.41
C ASP A 151 -3.36 18.66 4.03
N ASP A 152 -4.18 17.63 4.31
CA ASP A 152 -5.56 17.55 3.81
C ASP A 152 -6.60 18.12 4.79
N PHE A 153 -6.18 18.52 6.01
CA PHE A 153 -7.10 19.02 7.02
C PHE A 153 -6.54 20.24 7.76
N ASP A 154 -7.15 21.40 7.51
CA ASP A 154 -7.01 22.57 8.38
C ASP A 154 -7.61 22.20 9.76
N PRO A 155 -6.89 22.38 10.89
CA PRO A 155 -7.41 22.14 12.23
C PRO A 155 -8.76 22.82 12.51
N ALA A 156 -9.07 23.93 11.83
CA ALA A 156 -10.36 24.60 11.92
C ALA A 156 -11.54 23.78 11.35
N GLN A 157 -11.29 22.86 10.42
CA GLN A 157 -12.28 21.97 9.82
C GLN A 157 -12.57 20.74 10.70
N LEU A 158 -11.69 20.42 11.65
CA LEU A 158 -11.84 19.31 12.59
C LEU A 158 -12.60 19.69 13.87
N ARG A 159 -13.41 20.76 13.85
CA ARG A 159 -14.31 21.08 14.96
C ARG A 159 -15.36 19.99 15.11
N VAL A 160 -15.12 19.06 16.04
CA VAL A 160 -16.14 18.17 16.59
C VAL A 160 -17.26 19.07 17.13
N GLY A 161 -18.48 18.87 16.62
CA GLY A 161 -19.65 19.68 16.96
C GLY A 161 -19.80 19.82 18.48
N ALA A 162 -20.00 21.07 18.91
CA ALA A 162 -20.35 21.42 20.28
C ALA A 162 -21.79 21.02 20.62
#